data_AF-A0A960I8G3-F1
#
_entry.id   AF-A0A960I8G3-F1
#
_cell.length_a   1.000
_cell.length_b   1.000
_cell.length_c   1.000
_cell.angle_alpha   90.00
_cell.angle_beta   90.00
_cell.angle_gamma   90.00
#
_symmetry.space_group_name_H-M   'P 1'
#
loop_
_entity.id
_entity.type
_entity.pdbx_description
1 polymer ?
#
loop_
_entity_poly.entity_id
_entity_poly.type
_entity_poly.pdbx_seq_one_letter_code
_entity_poly.pdbx_strand_id
1 'polypeptide(L)' 'LLADVDESVGEVASWITPRLGGVGPTTVAMLLRNTVEAAERSIR' A
#
# COMPACT_ATOMS: atom_id res chain seq x y z
N LEU A 1 15.91 0.96 2.32
CA LEU A 1 14.60 1.19 2.98
C LEU A 1 14.51 0.20 4.14
N LEU A 2 14.32 0.70 5.36
CA LEU A 2 14.11 -0.12 6.55
C LEU A 2 12.60 -0.16 6.85
N ALA A 3 12.10 -1.30 7.34
CA ALA A 3 10.72 -1.42 7.79
C ALA A 3 10.65 -1.14 9.30
N ASP A 4 9.51 -0.63 9.76
CA ASP A 4 9.23 -0.49 11.19
C ASP A 4 9.03 -1.86 11.89
N VAL A 5 8.78 -2.91 11.09
CA VAL A 5 8.54 -4.27 11.54
C VAL A 5 9.68 -5.16 11.09
N ASP A 6 10.22 -5.96 12.02
CA ASP A 6 11.22 -6.98 11.72
C ASP A 6 10.60 -8.14 10.91
N GLU A 7 11.37 -8.75 10.01
CA GLU A 7 10.92 -9.87 9.20
C GLU A 7 10.55 -11.10 10.05
N SER A 8 11.15 -11.27 11.22
CA SER A 8 10.89 -12.40 12.13
C SER A 8 9.43 -12.45 12.62
N VAL A 9 8.70 -11.33 12.57
CA VAL A 9 7.27 -11.29 12.91
C VAL A 9 6.44 -12.20 11.98
N GLY A 10 6.94 -12.47 10.76
CA GLY A 10 6.34 -13.42 9.82
C GLY A 10 6.29 -14.87 10.32
N GLU A 11 7.04 -15.24 11.37
CA GLU A 11 7.00 -16.58 11.97
C GLU A 11 5.75 -16.82 12.83
N VAL A 12 5.15 -15.74 13.34
CA VAL A 12 3.98 -15.80 14.25
C VAL A 12 2.72 -15.18 13.66
N ALA A 13 2.86 -14.21 12.76
CA ALA A 13 1.74 -13.56 12.12
C ALA A 13 1.11 -14.47 11.04
N SER A 14 -0.22 -14.48 10.95
CA SER A 14 -0.91 -15.19 9.86
C SER A 14 -0.67 -14.56 8.49
N TRP A 15 -0.32 -13.27 8.45
CA TRP A 15 0.04 -12.51 7.26
C TRP A 15 1.06 -11.42 7.59
N ILE A 16 1.98 -11.17 6.68
CA ILE A 16 2.95 -10.06 6.75
C ILE A 16 3.03 -9.35 5.39
N THR A 17 3.11 -8.03 5.40
CA THR A 17 3.37 -7.27 4.17
C THR A 17 4.88 -7.14 3.98
N PRO A 18 5.43 -7.51 2.81
CA PRO A 18 6.86 -7.47 2.60
C PRO A 18 7.36 -6.02 2.54
N ARG A 19 8.56 -5.79 3.06
CA ARG A 19 9.18 -4.45 3.12
C ARG A 19 9.28 -3.79 1.74
N LEU A 20 9.66 -4.57 0.73
CA LEU A 20 9.69 -4.12 -0.67
C LEU A 20 8.54 -4.79 -1.42
N GLY A 21 7.82 -4.01 -2.22
CA GLY A 21 6.68 -4.51 -2.98
C GLY A 21 5.36 -4.60 -2.21
N GLY A 22 5.34 -4.32 -0.90
CA GLY A 22 4.14 -4.32 -0.07
C GLY A 22 3.34 -3.01 -0.16
N VAL A 23 3.29 -2.27 0.95
CA VAL A 23 2.41 -1.09 1.08
C VAL A 23 2.73 0.02 0.08
N GLY A 24 4.02 0.28 -0.20
CA GLY A 24 4.46 1.40 -1.04
C GLY A 24 3.82 1.43 -2.44
N PRO A 25 3.95 0.37 -3.26
CA PRO A 25 3.29 0.33 -4.57
C PRO A 25 1.77 0.46 -4.50
N THR A 26 1.12 -0.15 -3.50
CA THR A 26 -0.32 0.00 -3.30
C THR A 26 -0.69 1.45 -3.00
N THR A 27 0.06 2.16 -2.14
CA THR A 27 -0.19 3.59 -1.85
C THR A 27 -0.20 4.44 -3.11
N VAL A 28 0.76 4.24 -4.02
CA VAL A 28 0.81 4.96 -5.30
C VAL A 28 -0.42 4.61 -6.16
N ALA A 29 -0.75 3.31 -6.26
CA ALA A 29 -1.93 2.88 -7.01
C ALA A 29 -3.23 3.48 -6.46
N MET A 30 -3.38 3.55 -5.12
CA MET A 30 -4.55 4.14 -4.49
C MET A 30 -4.63 5.64 -4.74
N LEU A 31 -3.50 6.37 -4.70
CA LEU A 31 -3.47 7.79 -5.03
C LEU A 31 -3.97 8.03 -6.46
N LEU A 32 -3.46 7.26 -7.42
CA LEU A 32 -3.87 7.38 -8.83
C LEU A 32 -5.36 7.07 -8.99
N ARG A 33 -5.85 5.96 -8.41
CA ARG A 33 -7.28 5.62 -8.48
C ARG A 33 -8.14 6.74 -7.89
N ASN A 34 -7.81 7.22 -6.69
CA ASN A 34 -8.57 8.27 -6.01
C ASN A 34 -8.58 9.58 -6.82
N THR A 35 -7.47 9.89 -7.51
CA THR A 35 -7.35 11.06 -8.39
C THR A 35 -8.30 10.95 -9.58
N VAL A 36 -8.34 9.78 -10.23
CA VAL A 36 -9.27 9.52 -11.35
C VAL A 36 -10.72 9.62 -10.87
N GLU A 37 -11.07 8.96 -9.76
CA GLU A 37 -12.42 9.04 -9.18
C GLU A 37 -12.83 10.48 -8.86
N ALA A 38 -11.91 11.31 -8.35
CA ALA A 38 -12.18 12.72 -8.06
C ALA A 38 -12.43 13.53 -9.34
N ALA A 39 -11.64 13.29 -10.40
CA ALA A 39 -11.83 13.93 -11.69
C ALA A 39 -13.19 13.56 -12.32
N GLU A 40 -13.57 12.28 -12.30
CA GLU A 40 -14.86 11.80 -12.79
C GLU A 40 -16.04 12.42 -12.02
N ARG A 41 -15.90 12.60 -10.69
CA ARG A 41 -16.92 13.27 -9.87
C ARG A 41 -17.02 14.76 -10.15
N SER A 42 -15.94 15.41 -10.57
CA SER A 42 -15.93 16.86 -10.83
C SER A 42 -16.69 17.29 -12.10
N ILE A 43 -16.96 16.34 -12.99
CA ILE A 43 -17.66 16.56 -14.27
C ILE A 43 -19.09 16.00 -14.28
N ARG A 44 -19.57 15.49 -13.15
CA ARG A 44 -20.91 14.92 -12.98
C ARG A 44 -21.91 15.93 -12.44
#